data_AF-A0A9E8MVT6-F1
#
_entry.id   AF-A0A9E8MVT6-F1
#
_cell.length_a   1.000
_cell.length_b   1.000
_cell.length_c   1.000
_cell.angle_alpha   90.00
_cell.angle_beta   90.00
_cell.angle_gamma   90.00
#
_symmetry.space_group_name_H-M   'P 1'
#
loop_
_entity.id
_entity.type
_entity.pdbx_description
1 polymer ?
#
loop_
_entity_poly.entity_id
_entity_poly.type
_entity_poly.pdbx_seq_one_letter_code
_entity_poly.pdbx_strand_id
1 'polypeptide(L)'
;MIKILNLIKKHFFVIIVIIIAISLGLFKFLKKKPTDQNGVASGYLNDMNVPQNEHKDYNHVALNVAHHLGTAYSKFDPRHWTENDQEVYSLIKLLDQKGFDVVSSLYFNVYAKGNTLSSDLARLLDAEYYEKLTVK
;
A
#
# COMPACT_ATOMS: atom_id res chain seq x y z
N MET A 1 41.77 -37.03 1.50
CA MET A 1 41.82 -35.55 1.33
C MET A 1 42.34 -35.11 -0.04
N ILE A 2 43.55 -35.53 -0.47
CA ILE A 2 44.20 -35.04 -1.70
C ILE A 2 43.39 -35.34 -3.00
N LYS A 3 42.77 -36.52 -3.10
CA LYS A 3 41.95 -36.89 -4.27
C LYS A 3 40.67 -36.05 -4.42
N ILE A 4 40.03 -35.70 -3.30
CA ILE A 4 38.82 -34.87 -3.26
C ILE A 4 39.18 -33.42 -3.67
N LEU A 5 40.32 -32.92 -3.20
CA LEU A 5 40.81 -31.58 -3.52
C LEU A 5 41.09 -31.41 -5.04
N ASN A 6 41.66 -32.43 -5.68
CA ASN A 6 41.89 -32.42 -7.13
C ASN A 6 40.58 -32.53 -7.94
N LEU A 7 39.58 -33.24 -7.44
CA LEU A 7 38.27 -33.34 -8.07
C LEU A 7 37.53 -32.00 -8.04
N ILE A 8 37.61 -31.30 -6.89
CA ILE A 8 37.06 -29.95 -6.70
C ILE A 8 37.76 -28.96 -7.63
N LYS A 9 39.10 -28.96 -7.73
CA LYS A 9 39.82 -28.07 -8.68
C LYS A 9 39.43 -28.31 -10.13
N LYS A 10 39.27 -29.57 -10.54
CA LYS A 10 38.91 -29.93 -11.93
C LYS A 10 37.49 -29.50 -12.33
N HIS A 11 36.57 -29.41 -11.37
CA HIS A 11 35.16 -29.07 -11.62
C HIS A 11 34.75 -27.75 -10.96
N PHE A 12 35.72 -26.95 -10.51
CA PHE A 12 35.48 -25.70 -9.77
C PHE A 12 34.59 -24.73 -10.54
N PHE A 13 34.81 -24.64 -11.86
CA PHE A 13 33.98 -23.82 -12.74
C PHE A 13 32.53 -24.31 -12.81
N VAL A 14 32.31 -25.62 -12.91
CA VAL A 14 30.96 -26.22 -12.93
C VAL A 14 30.24 -26.01 -11.61
N ILE A 15 30.95 -26.14 -10.48
CA ILE A 15 30.41 -25.88 -9.15
C ILE A 15 29.98 -24.42 -9.01
N ILE A 16 30.78 -23.46 -9.49
CA ILE A 16 30.43 -22.03 -9.49
C ILE A 16 29.17 -21.76 -10.33
N VAL A 17 29.09 -22.33 -11.54
CA VAL A 17 27.93 -22.16 -12.43
C VAL A 17 26.65 -22.69 -11.77
N ILE A 18 26.71 -23.84 -11.10
CA ILE A 18 25.58 -24.41 -10.37
C ILE A 18 25.16 -23.50 -9.20
N ILE A 19 26.11 -22.96 -8.43
CA ILE A 19 25.81 -22.04 -7.32
C ILE A 19 25.15 -20.75 -7.82
N ILE A 20 25.62 -20.20 -8.94
CA ILE A 20 25.02 -19.01 -9.58
C ILE A 20 23.62 -19.30 -10.11
N ALA A 21 23.39 -20.47 -10.72
CA ALA A 21 22.07 -20.84 -11.20
C ALA A 21 21.06 -21.02 -10.05
N ILE A 22 21.49 -21.63 -8.94
CA ILE A 22 20.67 -21.80 -7.74
C ILE A 22 20.38 -20.45 -7.09
N SER A 23 21.37 -19.56 -6.98
CA SER A 23 21.17 -18.23 -6.37
C SER A 23 20.23 -17.37 -7.22
N LEU A 24 20.33 -17.41 -8.55
CA LEU A 24 19.42 -16.70 -9.46
C LEU A 24 17.99 -17.27 -9.40
N GLY A 25 17.84 -18.60 -9.33
CA GLY A 25 16.56 -19.27 -9.18
C GLY A 25 15.87 -18.93 -7.85
N LEU A 26 16.62 -18.97 -6.75
CA LEU A 26 16.15 -18.55 -5.42
C LEU A 26 15.80 -17.06 -5.39
N PHE A 27 16.60 -16.19 -6.02
CA PHE A 27 16.30 -14.75 -6.07
C PHE A 27 14.99 -14.46 -6.80
N LYS A 28 14.67 -15.24 -7.84
CA LYS A 28 13.39 -15.14 -8.57
C LYS A 28 12.20 -15.63 -7.74
N PHE A 29 12.41 -16.64 -6.88
CA PHE A 29 11.39 -17.16 -5.96
C PHE A 29 11.19 -16.28 -4.72
N LEU A 30 12.26 -15.64 -4.22
CA LEU A 30 12.25 -14.78 -3.04
C LEU A 30 11.74 -13.36 -3.31
N LYS A 31 11.66 -12.95 -4.59
CA LYS A 31 10.89 -11.76 -4.95
C LYS A 31 9.40 -12.04 -4.73
N LYS A 32 8.93 -11.78 -3.51
CA LYS A 32 7.51 -11.61 -3.19
C LYS A 32 6.93 -10.72 -4.29
N LYS A 33 6.00 -11.26 -5.09
CA LYS A 33 5.28 -10.44 -6.08
C LYS A 33 4.70 -9.24 -5.33
N PRO A 34 4.79 -8.02 -5.88
CA PRO A 34 4.12 -6.88 -5.28
C PRO A 34 2.66 -7.28 -5.07
N THR A 35 2.17 -7.11 -3.84
CA THR A 35 0.78 -7.41 -3.51
C THR A 35 -0.08 -6.52 -4.38
N ASP A 36 -0.94 -7.12 -5.22
CA ASP A 36 -1.86 -6.38 -6.07
C ASP A 36 -2.85 -5.63 -5.17
N GLN A 37 -2.59 -4.34 -4.97
CA GLN A 37 -3.39 -3.50 -4.08
C GLN A 37 -4.84 -3.39 -4.55
N ASN A 38 -5.09 -3.54 -5.86
CA ASN A 38 -6.46 -3.52 -6.39
C ASN A 38 -7.22 -4.80 -6.00
N GLY A 39 -6.57 -5.96 -6.09
CA GLY A 39 -7.17 -7.23 -5.65
C GLY A 39 -7.45 -7.26 -4.15
N VAL A 40 -6.57 -6.66 -3.33
CA VAL A 40 -6.78 -6.53 -1.88
C VAL A 40 -7.93 -5.57 -1.58
N ALA A 41 -7.97 -4.40 -2.23
CA ALA A 41 -9.04 -3.42 -2.03
C ALA A 41 -10.43 -3.97 -2.39
N SER A 42 -10.55 -4.69 -3.52
CA SER A 42 -11.81 -5.36 -3.90
C SER A 42 -12.27 -6.39 -2.85
N GLY A 43 -11.34 -7.08 -2.18
CA GLY A 43 -11.68 -7.98 -1.06
C GLY A 43 -12.36 -7.23 0.09
N TYR A 44 -11.75 -6.15 0.57
CA TYR A 44 -12.32 -5.30 1.62
C TYR A 44 -13.67 -4.67 1.22
N LEU A 45 -13.80 -4.23 -0.03
CA LEU A 45 -15.04 -3.66 -0.55
C LEU A 45 -16.18 -4.69 -0.61
N ASN A 46 -15.87 -5.96 -0.92
CA ASN A 46 -16.83 -7.06 -0.85
C ASN A 46 -17.27 -7.31 0.60
N ASP A 47 -16.33 -7.35 1.54
CA ASP A 47 -16.63 -7.59 2.96
C ASP A 47 -17.51 -6.47 3.56
N MET A 48 -17.37 -5.25 3.04
CA MET A 48 -18.20 -4.08 3.41
C MET A 48 -19.54 -4.01 2.66
N ASN A 49 -19.88 -5.01 1.83
CA ASN A 49 -21.08 -5.03 0.98
C ASN A 49 -21.22 -3.80 0.07
N VAL A 50 -20.09 -3.30 -0.46
CA VAL A 50 -20.09 -2.19 -1.41
C VAL A 50 -20.49 -2.69 -2.81
N PRO A 51 -21.44 -2.05 -3.50
CA PRO A 51 -21.83 -2.41 -4.85
C PRO A 51 -20.64 -2.40 -5.82
N GLN A 52 -20.52 -3.43 -6.65
CA GLN A 52 -19.38 -3.61 -7.57
C GLN A 52 -19.15 -2.41 -8.51
N ASN A 53 -20.22 -1.70 -8.89
CA ASN A 53 -20.14 -0.48 -9.70
C ASN A 53 -19.45 0.69 -8.97
N GLU A 54 -19.45 0.71 -7.64
CA GLU A 54 -18.82 1.76 -6.82
C GLU A 54 -17.37 1.41 -6.42
N HIS A 55 -16.92 0.17 -6.66
CA HIS A 55 -15.59 -0.28 -6.23
C HIS A 55 -14.47 0.59 -6.78
N LYS A 56 -14.57 0.92 -8.08
CA LYS A 56 -13.57 1.73 -8.76
C LYS A 56 -13.45 3.11 -8.12
N ASP A 57 -14.58 3.72 -7.74
CA ASP A 57 -14.62 5.09 -7.25
C ASP A 57 -14.04 5.18 -5.84
N TYR A 58 -14.49 4.32 -4.91
CA TYR A 58 -13.91 4.31 -3.55
C TYR A 58 -12.44 3.91 -3.54
N ASN A 59 -12.05 2.95 -4.39
CA ASN A 59 -10.66 2.57 -4.54
C ASN A 59 -9.80 3.73 -5.03
N HIS A 60 -10.30 4.48 -6.03
CA HIS A 60 -9.62 5.65 -6.57
C HIS A 60 -9.47 6.76 -5.52
N VAL A 61 -10.54 7.06 -4.78
CA VAL A 61 -10.53 8.07 -3.72
C VAL A 61 -9.54 7.67 -2.62
N ALA A 62 -9.60 6.44 -2.11
CA ALA A 62 -8.70 5.98 -1.05
C ALA A 62 -7.23 5.98 -1.47
N LEU A 63 -6.94 5.59 -2.72
CA LEU A 63 -5.59 5.65 -3.28
C LEU A 63 -5.07 7.08 -3.39
N ASN A 64 -5.88 8.01 -3.92
CA ASN A 64 -5.48 9.42 -4.06
C ASN A 64 -5.27 10.06 -2.69
N VAL A 65 -6.15 9.78 -1.71
CA VAL A 65 -5.96 10.24 -0.33
C VAL A 65 -4.63 9.74 0.23
N ALA A 66 -4.29 8.45 0.04
CA ALA A 66 -2.99 7.91 0.46
C ALA A 66 -1.80 8.47 -0.31
N HIS A 67 -1.99 8.85 -1.58
CA HIS A 67 -0.98 9.50 -2.40
C HIS A 67 -0.62 10.88 -1.85
N HIS A 68 -1.61 11.75 -1.69
CA HIS A 68 -1.42 13.12 -1.22
C HIS A 68 -0.98 13.18 0.26
N LEU A 69 -1.50 12.28 1.11
CA LEU A 69 -1.03 12.11 2.48
C LEU A 69 0.33 11.41 2.59
N GLY A 70 0.91 10.96 1.48
CA GLY A 70 2.24 10.35 1.48
C GLY A 70 2.35 8.95 2.06
N THR A 71 1.26 8.39 2.57
CA THR A 71 1.25 7.08 3.21
C THR A 71 1.36 5.93 2.21
N ALA A 72 1.10 6.20 0.93
CA ALA A 72 1.38 5.28 -0.17
C ALA A 72 2.90 5.04 -0.41
N TYR A 73 3.78 5.89 0.12
CA TYR A 73 5.21 5.85 -0.15
C TYR A 73 6.05 5.56 1.10
N SER A 74 6.82 4.47 1.06
CA SER A 74 7.69 4.08 2.19
C SER A 74 8.87 5.03 2.47
N LYS A 75 9.22 5.92 1.53
CA LYS A 75 10.44 6.75 1.58
C LYS A 75 10.22 8.21 1.19
N PHE A 76 8.99 8.60 0.88
CA PHE A 76 8.66 9.93 0.37
C PHE A 76 7.50 10.48 1.19
N ASP A 77 7.67 11.68 1.74
CA ASP A 77 6.69 12.33 2.61
C ASP A 77 6.19 13.65 1.98
N PRO A 78 5.21 13.57 1.05
CA PRO A 78 4.61 14.72 0.40
C PRO A 78 3.75 15.60 1.32
N ARG A 79 3.58 15.26 2.61
CA ARG A 79 2.75 16.01 3.59
C ARG A 79 3.25 17.42 3.91
N HIS A 80 4.38 17.84 3.34
CA HIS A 80 4.93 19.19 3.53
C HIS A 80 4.40 20.20 2.49
N TRP A 81 3.57 19.76 1.53
CA TRP A 81 3.06 20.61 0.46
C TRP A 81 1.58 20.92 0.68
N THR A 82 1.27 22.20 0.86
CA THR A 82 -0.09 22.70 1.14
C THR A 82 -1.12 22.33 0.06
N GLU A 83 -0.66 22.14 -1.18
CA GLU A 83 -1.49 21.72 -2.31
C GLU A 83 -2.09 20.32 -2.08
N ASN A 84 -1.31 19.41 -1.46
CA ASN A 84 -1.77 18.05 -1.18
C ASN A 84 -2.88 18.03 -0.14
N ASP A 85 -2.81 18.92 0.85
CA ASP A 85 -3.82 19.03 1.91
C ASP A 85 -5.17 19.50 1.35
N GLN A 86 -5.13 20.49 0.44
CA GLN A 86 -6.32 20.98 -0.26
C GLN A 86 -6.93 19.90 -1.17
N GLU A 87 -6.10 19.12 -1.87
CA GLU A 87 -6.55 18.03 -2.72
C GLU A 87 -7.21 16.92 -1.90
N VAL A 88 -6.62 16.52 -0.76
CA VAL A 88 -7.23 15.55 0.18
C VAL A 88 -8.58 16.04 0.67
N TYR A 89 -8.66 17.31 1.11
CA TYR A 89 -9.93 17.89 1.54
C TYR A 89 -10.98 17.89 0.42
N SER A 90 -10.58 18.20 -0.81
CA SER A 90 -11.48 18.24 -1.97
C SER A 90 -12.10 16.88 -2.30
N LEU A 91 -11.37 15.78 -2.04
CA LEU A 91 -11.83 14.41 -2.23
C LEU A 91 -12.81 13.99 -1.13
N ILE A 92 -12.52 14.34 0.12
CA ILE A 92 -13.26 13.85 1.29
C ILE A 92 -14.56 14.61 1.51
N LYS A 93 -14.59 15.93 1.26
CA LYS A 93 -15.80 16.76 1.45
C LYS A 93 -17.00 16.34 0.59
N LEU A 94 -16.78 15.50 -0.43
CA LEU A 94 -17.80 15.01 -1.35
C LEU A 94 -18.39 13.67 -0.89
N LEU A 95 -17.81 13.02 0.11
CA LEU A 95 -18.26 11.73 0.62
C LEU A 95 -19.36 11.94 1.66
N ASP A 96 -20.37 11.08 1.63
CA ASP A 96 -21.27 10.90 2.75
C ASP A 96 -20.59 10.05 3.86
N GLN A 97 -21.26 9.90 5.01
CA GLN A 97 -20.68 9.17 6.15
C GLN A 97 -20.28 7.73 5.75
N LYS A 98 -21.13 7.04 4.99
CA LYS A 98 -20.87 5.67 4.53
C LYS A 98 -19.65 5.63 3.61
N GLY A 99 -19.55 6.54 2.64
CA GLY A 99 -18.42 6.64 1.73
C GLY A 99 -17.13 6.97 2.47
N PHE A 100 -17.20 7.83 3.49
CA PHE A 100 -16.07 8.14 4.36
C PHE A 100 -15.58 6.89 5.11
N ASP A 101 -16.48 6.11 5.70
CA ASP A 101 -16.13 4.88 6.42
C ASP A 101 -15.46 3.83 5.52
N VAL A 102 -15.97 3.67 4.29
CA VAL A 102 -15.38 2.78 3.28
C VAL A 102 -13.97 3.24 2.88
N VAL A 103 -13.81 4.53 2.58
CA VAL A 103 -12.51 5.11 2.21
C VAL A 103 -11.52 5.02 3.36
N SER A 104 -11.96 5.28 4.60
CA SER A 104 -11.16 5.16 5.82
C SER A 104 -10.68 3.73 6.05
N SER A 105 -11.56 2.74 5.83
CA SER A 105 -11.22 1.32 5.92
C SER A 105 -10.19 0.91 4.87
N LEU A 106 -10.38 1.32 3.61
CA LEU A 106 -9.42 1.06 2.54
C LEU A 106 -8.07 1.74 2.81
N TYR A 107 -8.10 2.98 3.26
CA TYR A 107 -6.90 3.72 3.64
C TYR A 107 -6.11 2.95 4.71
N PHE A 108 -6.75 2.59 5.82
CA PHE A 108 -6.09 1.90 6.93
C PHE A 108 -5.54 0.53 6.53
N ASN A 109 -6.38 -0.30 5.90
CA ASN A 109 -6.08 -1.70 5.67
C ASN A 109 -5.20 -1.96 4.44
N VAL A 110 -5.28 -1.10 3.41
CA VAL A 110 -4.65 -1.36 2.11
C VAL A 110 -3.48 -0.42 1.85
N TYR A 111 -3.65 0.88 2.12
CA TYR A 111 -2.74 1.89 1.62
C TYR A 111 -1.79 2.46 2.67
N ALA A 112 -2.27 2.70 3.88
CA ALA A 112 -1.55 3.36 4.96
C ALA A 112 -1.04 2.39 6.03
N LYS A 113 -1.20 1.08 5.82
CA LYS A 113 -0.62 -0.01 6.62
C LYS A 113 -0.78 0.16 8.14
N GLY A 114 -1.98 0.52 8.58
CA GLY A 114 -2.30 0.68 10.00
C GLY A 114 -2.35 2.12 10.51
N ASN A 115 -2.11 3.13 9.66
CA ASN A 115 -2.41 4.52 10.02
C ASN A 115 -3.91 4.80 9.83
N THR A 116 -4.50 5.49 10.79
CA THR A 116 -5.92 5.87 10.76
C THR A 116 -6.10 7.14 9.95
N LEU A 117 -7.00 7.10 8.96
CA LEU A 117 -7.31 8.26 8.12
C LEU A 117 -7.73 9.47 8.97
N SER A 118 -8.56 9.27 10.01
CA SER A 118 -8.98 10.35 10.92
C SER A 118 -7.80 11.07 11.57
N SER A 119 -6.74 10.36 12.01
CA SER A 119 -5.56 10.99 12.60
C SER A 119 -4.76 11.80 11.57
N ASP A 120 -4.66 11.30 10.34
CA ASP A 120 -3.92 11.99 9.28
C ASP A 120 -4.72 13.19 8.73
N LEU A 121 -6.06 13.14 8.79
CA LEU A 121 -6.96 14.24 8.46
C LEU A 121 -7.17 15.26 9.57
N ALA A 122 -7.01 14.88 10.84
CA ALA A 122 -7.17 15.79 11.98
C ALA A 122 -6.25 17.01 11.91
N ARG A 123 -5.17 16.91 11.13
CA ARG A 123 -4.23 18.00 10.85
C ARG A 123 -4.65 18.88 9.67
N LEU A 124 -5.55 18.39 8.81
CA LEU A 124 -6.01 19.04 7.59
C LEU A 124 -7.37 19.72 7.73
N LEU A 125 -8.22 19.16 8.60
CA LEU A 125 -9.55 19.68 8.85
C LEU A 125 -9.45 20.72 9.98
N ASP A 126 -9.77 21.98 9.65
CA ASP A 126 -10.11 22.96 10.68
C ASP A 126 -11.17 22.38 11.62
N ALA A 127 -11.11 22.74 12.91
CA ALA A 127 -11.93 22.15 13.98
C ALA A 127 -13.43 22.02 13.65
N GLU A 128 -13.96 22.89 12.79
CA GLU A 128 -15.33 22.93 12.29
C GLU A 128 -15.80 21.62 11.60
N TYR A 129 -14.91 20.92 10.89
CA TYR A 129 -15.28 19.67 10.21
C TYR A 129 -15.14 18.44 11.14
N TYR A 130 -14.27 18.52 12.14
CA TYR A 130 -14.11 17.47 13.15
C TYR A 130 -15.39 17.30 13.96
N GLU A 131 -16.07 18.41 14.29
CA GLU A 131 -17.38 18.39 14.96
C GLU A 131 -18.45 17.69 14.11
N LYS A 132 -18.44 17.85 12.79
CA LYS A 132 -19.42 17.19 11.90
C LYS A 132 -19.20 15.67 11.76
N LEU A 133 -17.97 15.20 11.93
CA LEU A 133 -17.61 13.77 11.88
C LEU A 133 -17.79 13.04 13.22
N THR A 134 -17.88 13.76 14.35
CA THR A 134 -17.99 13.18 15.71
C THR A 134 -19.40 13.18 16.29
N VAL A 135 -20.39 13.80 15.64
CA VAL A 135 -21.79 13.74 16.09
C VAL A 135 -22.43 12.43 15.61
N LYS A 136 -22.69 11.56 16.59
CA LYS A 136 -23.31 10.23 16.48
C LYS A 136 -24.69 10.22 15.84
#